data_AF-J2UIG8-F1
#
_entry.id   AF-J2UIG8-F1
#
_cell.length_a   1.000
_cell.length_b   1.000
_cell.length_c   1.000
_cell.angle_alpha   90.00
_cell.angle_beta   90.00
_cell.angle_gamma   90.00
#
_symmetry.space_group_name_H-M   'P 1'
#
loop_
_entity.id
_entity.type
_entity.pdbx_description
1 polymer ?
#
loop_
_entity_poly.entity_id
_entity_poly.type
_entity_poly.pdbx_seq_one_letter_code
_entity_poly.pdbx_strand_id
1 'polypeptide(L)'
;MSKYDDVLNPFIQMMEKELHANAGKGDRPGWLSMSSDTCLLEIYYHLSKLQKAVKDGNGDGICEYAADVANMSMMLVDICGGLPNGTAMSKETSHD
;
A
#
# COMPACT_ATOMS: atom_id res chain seq x y z
N MET A 1 -20.61 6.42 11.35
CA MET A 1 -19.64 5.31 11.39
C MET A 1 -20.18 4.20 10.53
N SER A 2 -19.43 3.83 9.49
CA SER A 2 -19.69 2.65 8.69
C SER A 2 -19.32 1.39 9.48
N LYS A 3 -19.78 0.23 8.98
CA LYS A 3 -19.65 -1.08 9.63
C LYS A 3 -18.21 -1.49 9.96
N TYR A 4 -17.21 -0.93 9.26
CA TYR A 4 -15.82 -1.37 9.35
C TYR A 4 -14.83 -0.28 9.77
N ASP A 5 -15.29 0.94 10.06
CA ASP A 5 -14.40 2.07 10.31
C ASP A 5 -13.47 1.84 11.51
N ASP A 6 -13.95 1.13 12.54
CA ASP A 6 -13.19 0.83 13.76
C ASP A 6 -11.96 -0.05 13.53
N VAL A 7 -11.95 -0.83 12.44
CA VAL A 7 -10.82 -1.69 12.08
C VAL A 7 -10.05 -1.14 10.88
N LEU A 8 -10.76 -0.51 9.94
CA LEU A 8 -10.14 0.00 8.72
C LEU A 8 -9.28 1.24 8.99
N ASN A 9 -9.73 2.16 9.84
CA ASN A 9 -8.98 3.38 10.14
C ASN A 9 -7.62 3.09 10.81
N PRO A 10 -7.54 2.24 11.85
CA PRO A 10 -6.25 1.83 12.41
C PRO A 10 -5.35 1.11 11.39
N PHE A 11 -5.94 0.31 10.50
CA PHE A 11 -5.17 -0.39 9.46
C PHE A 11 -4.57 0.56 8.43
N ILE A 12 -5.32 1.58 8.00
CA ILE A 12 -4.82 2.64 7.12
C ILE A 12 -3.66 3.39 7.78
N GLN A 13 -3.77 3.74 9.06
CA GLN A 13 -2.68 4.41 9.78
C GLN A 13 -1.41 3.54 9.85
N MET A 14 -1.58 2.21 9.97
CA MET A 14 -0.48 1.26 9.91
C MET A 14 0.20 1.27 8.54
N MET A 15 -0.59 1.24 7.45
CA MET A 15 -0.09 1.35 6.08
C MET A 15 0.69 2.65 5.84
N GLU A 16 0.15 3.80 6.29
CA GLU A 16 0.79 5.12 6.18
C GLU A 16 2.13 5.15 6.92
N LYS A 17 2.18 4.64 8.14
CA LYS A 17 3.41 4.57 8.94
C LYS A 17 4.50 3.79 8.20
N GLU A 18 4.17 2.62 7.65
CA GLU A 18 5.15 1.79 6.92
C GLU A 18 5.60 2.41 5.60
N LEU A 19 4.71 3.09 4.86
CA LEU A 19 5.11 3.86 3.67
C LEU A 19 6.11 4.96 4.03
N HIS A 20 5.86 5.69 5.12
CA HIS A 20 6.78 6.74 5.58
C HIS A 20 8.10 6.18 6.09
N ALA A 21 8.09 5.04 6.79
CA ALA A 21 9.31 4.36 7.21
C ALA A 21 10.17 3.90 6.01
N ASN A 22 9.52 3.53 4.91
CA ASN A 22 10.16 3.09 3.68
C ASN A 22 10.42 4.20 2.65
N ALA A 23 10.10 5.47 2.96
CA ALA A 23 10.24 6.59 2.01
C ALA A 23 11.68 6.81 1.51
N GLY A 24 12.69 6.38 2.27
CA GLY A 24 14.09 6.41 1.84
C GLY A 24 14.47 5.35 0.79
N LYS A 25 13.60 4.35 0.55
CA LYS A 25 13.83 3.24 -0.38
C LYS A 25 13.16 3.44 -1.74
N GLY A 26 12.20 4.36 -1.83
CA GLY A 26 11.47 4.63 -3.05
C GLY A 26 10.26 5.54 -2.81
N ASP A 27 9.67 5.97 -3.91
CA ASP A 27 8.50 6.82 -3.96
C ASP A 27 7.53 6.34 -5.04
N ARG A 28 6.42 7.08 -5.23
CA ARG A 28 5.41 6.74 -6.23
C ARG A 28 5.96 6.68 -7.66
N PRO A 29 6.72 7.67 -8.15
CA PRO A 29 7.44 7.55 -9.43
C PRO A 29 8.31 6.30 -9.53
N GLY A 30 9.01 5.95 -8.45
CA GLY A 30 9.85 4.76 -8.37
C GLY A 30 9.07 3.47 -8.59
N TRP A 31 7.97 3.24 -7.84
CA TRP A 31 7.18 2.03 -8.07
C TRP A 31 6.43 2.05 -9.41
N LEU A 32 6.02 3.21 -9.92
CA LEU A 32 5.38 3.30 -11.26
C LEU A 32 6.35 2.94 -12.39
N SER A 33 7.66 2.99 -12.14
CA SER A 33 8.67 2.48 -13.08
C SER A 33 8.89 0.96 -12.98
N MET A 34 8.36 0.31 -11.94
CA MET A 34 8.42 -1.13 -11.73
C MET A 34 7.43 -1.86 -12.65
N SER A 35 7.82 -3.02 -13.18
CA SER A 35 6.88 -3.89 -13.90
C SER A 35 5.90 -4.56 -12.92
N SER A 36 4.71 -4.93 -13.40
CA SER A 36 3.74 -5.70 -12.62
C SER A 36 4.31 -7.02 -12.11
N ASP A 37 5.14 -7.69 -12.91
CA ASP A 37 5.76 -8.98 -12.56
C ASP A 37 6.77 -8.81 -11.42
N THR A 38 7.59 -7.76 -11.45
CA THR A 38 8.50 -7.43 -10.35
C THR A 38 7.71 -7.08 -9.09
N CYS A 39 6.65 -6.28 -9.20
CA CYS A 39 5.81 -5.94 -8.05
C CYS A 39 5.15 -7.19 -7.44
N LEU A 40 4.71 -8.15 -8.26
CA LEU A 40 4.15 -9.40 -7.77
C LEU A 40 5.19 -10.26 -7.03
N LEU A 41 6.45 -10.28 -7.49
CA LEU A 41 7.54 -10.95 -6.78
C LEU A 41 7.82 -10.31 -5.42
N GLU A 42 7.79 -8.98 -5.31
CA GLU A 42 7.91 -8.27 -4.04
C GLU A 42 6.75 -8.59 -3.07
N ILE A 43 5.52 -8.75 -3.59
CA ILE A 43 4.40 -9.23 -2.77
C ILE A 43 4.70 -10.62 -2.19
N TYR A 44 5.21 -11.56 -3.00
CA TYR A 44 5.60 -12.88 -2.48
C TYR A 44 6.70 -12.80 -1.43
N TYR A 45 7.68 -11.91 -1.62
CA TYR A 45 8.74 -11.69 -0.66
C TYR A 45 8.19 -11.20 0.69
N HIS A 46 7.37 -10.15 0.72
CA HIS A 46 6.77 -9.63 1.96
C HIS A 46 5.76 -10.62 2.57
N LEU A 47 5.01 -11.35 1.76
CA LEU A 47 4.12 -12.42 2.23
C LEU A 47 4.89 -13.53 2.95
N SER A 48 6.08 -13.89 2.47
CA SER A 48 6.91 -14.90 3.14
C SER A 48 7.38 -14.43 4.53
N LYS A 49 7.66 -13.12 4.70
CA LYS A 49 7.97 -12.53 6.01
C LYS A 49 6.77 -12.55 6.93
N LEU A 50 5.60 -12.19 6.42
CA LEU A 50 4.34 -12.26 7.16
C LEU A 50 4.06 -13.70 7.62
N GLN A 51 4.20 -14.68 6.73
CA GLN A 51 4.04 -16.10 7.06
C GLN A 51 4.99 -16.52 8.20
N LYS A 52 6.25 -16.08 8.15
CA LYS A 52 7.23 -16.34 9.21
C LYS A 52 6.82 -15.68 10.53
N ALA A 53 6.42 -14.41 10.52
CA ALA A 53 6.02 -13.69 11.73
C ALA A 53 4.80 -14.34 12.41
N VAL A 54 3.82 -14.78 11.61
CA VAL A 54 2.66 -15.55 12.10
C VAL A 54 3.09 -16.86 12.74
N LYS A 55 3.97 -17.63 12.07
CA LYS A 55 4.47 -18.90 12.59
C LYS A 55 5.22 -18.73 13.91
N ASP A 56 5.97 -17.64 14.05
CA ASP A 56 6.81 -17.37 15.21
C ASP A 56 6.05 -16.63 16.33
N GLY A 57 4.77 -16.29 16.13
CA GLY A 57 3.98 -15.52 17.11
C GLY A 57 4.49 -14.08 17.31
N ASN A 58 5.21 -13.53 16.34
CA ASN A 58 5.79 -12.19 16.40
C ASN A 58 4.73 -11.13 16.07
N GLY A 59 4.04 -10.62 17.09
CA GLY A 59 2.97 -9.62 16.95
C GLY A 59 3.39 -8.37 16.17
N ASP A 60 4.55 -7.80 16.50
CA ASP A 60 5.05 -6.58 15.84
C ASP A 60 5.33 -6.86 14.35
N GLY A 61 5.99 -7.99 14.06
CA GLY A 61 6.25 -8.41 12.68
C GLY A 61 4.99 -8.74 11.89
N ILE A 62 3.94 -9.26 12.53
CA ILE A 62 2.64 -9.48 11.87
C ILE A 62 2.06 -8.15 11.40
N CYS A 63 2.07 -7.13 12.25
CA CYS A 63 1.58 -5.80 11.90
C CYS A 63 2.38 -5.17 10.75
N GLU A 64 3.71 -5.13 10.88
CA GLU A 64 4.62 -4.56 9.87
C GLU A 64 4.43 -5.25 8.50
N TYR A 65 4.53 -6.58 8.46
CA TYR A 65 4.49 -7.30 7.19
C TYR A 65 3.08 -7.39 6.59
N ALA A 66 2.01 -7.28 7.38
CA ALA A 66 0.67 -7.14 6.85
C ALA A 66 0.48 -5.78 6.16
N ALA A 67 0.99 -4.69 6.76
CA ALA A 67 0.99 -3.37 6.14
C ALA A 67 1.84 -3.34 4.86
N ASP A 68 3.03 -3.96 4.86
CA ASP A 68 3.85 -4.10 3.65
C ASP A 68 3.10 -4.80 2.51
N VAL A 69 2.47 -5.95 2.78
CA VAL A 69 1.71 -6.69 1.76
C VAL A 69 0.55 -5.86 1.22
N ALA A 70 -0.16 -5.14 2.08
CA ALA A 70 -1.25 -4.24 1.66
C ALA A 70 -0.72 -3.08 0.80
N ASN A 71 0.38 -2.45 1.21
CA ASN A 71 1.03 -1.37 0.47
C ASN A 71 1.53 -1.84 -0.90
N MET A 72 2.21 -2.99 -0.97
CA MET A 72 2.63 -3.57 -2.25
C MET A 72 1.45 -3.95 -3.15
N SER A 73 0.35 -4.43 -2.57
CA SER A 73 -0.88 -4.70 -3.32
C SER A 73 -1.49 -3.41 -3.88
N MET A 74 -1.49 -2.32 -3.11
CA MET A 74 -1.88 -1.00 -3.59
C MET A 74 -0.97 -0.51 -4.72
N MET A 75 0.36 -0.66 -4.59
CA MET A 75 1.31 -0.30 -5.64
C MET A 75 1.05 -1.09 -6.92
N LEU A 76 0.76 -2.39 -6.84
CA LEU A 76 0.40 -3.20 -8.01
C LEU A 76 -0.85 -2.66 -8.73
N VAL A 77 -1.88 -2.26 -7.98
CA VAL A 77 -3.08 -1.64 -8.56
C VAL A 77 -2.72 -0.30 -9.24
N ASP A 78 -1.85 0.50 -8.65
CA ASP A 78 -1.37 1.77 -9.23
C ASP A 78 -0.58 1.55 -10.53
N ILE A 79 0.36 0.59 -10.52
CA ILE A 79 1.17 0.18 -11.69
C ILE A 79 0.27 -0.28 -12.84
N CYS A 80 -0.79 -1.03 -12.53
CA CYS A 80 -1.76 -1.50 -13.52
C CYS A 80 -2.79 -0.42 -13.95
N GLY A 81 -2.69 0.82 -13.43
CA GLY A 81 -3.59 1.92 -13.78
C GLY A 81 -4.98 1.84 -13.14
N GLY A 82 -5.14 1.03 -12.09
CA GLY A 82 -6.40 0.84 -11.38
C GLY A 82 -6.70 1.90 -10.31
N LEU A 83 -5.71 2.72 -9.93
CA LEU A 83 -5.92 3.86 -9.05
C LEU A 83 -6.08 5.14 -9.87
N PRO A 84 -7.12 5.96 -9.60
CA PRO A 84 -7.22 7.26 -10.23
C PRO A 84 -5.98 8.08 -9.86
N ASN A 85 -5.30 8.64 -10.87
CA ASN A 85 -4.29 9.65 -10.62
C ASN A 85 -4.89 10.69 -9.67
N GLY A 86 -4.15 11.12 -8.64
CA GLY A 86 -4.55 12.15 -7.67
C GLY A 86 -4.85 13.53 -8.27
N THR A 87 -5.16 13.61 -9.56
CA THR A 87 -5.70 14.75 -10.29
C THR A 87 -7.19 14.54 -10.57
N ALA A 88 -8.02 14.81 -9.58
CA ALA A 88 -9.42 15.21 -9.74
C ALA A 88 -9.64 16.37 -8.75
N MET A 89 -10.00 17.61 -9.10
CA MET A 89 -10.60 18.16 -10.30
C MET A 89 -10.09 19.59 -10.53
N SER A 90 -9.67 19.94 -11.75
CA SER A 90 -9.78 21.33 -12.19
C SER A 90 -11.25 21.61 -12.40
N LYS A 91 -11.83 22.49 -11.57
CA LYS A 91 -13.19 23.01 -11.75
C LYS A 91 -13.37 23.46 -13.20
N GLU A 92 -14.33 22.88 -13.91
CA GLU A 92 -14.89 23.55 -15.07
C GLU A 92 -15.52 24.86 -14.58
N THR A 93 -14.88 25.99 -14.86
CA THR A 93 -15.55 27.28 -14.81
C THR A 93 -16.48 27.37 -16.00
N SER A 94 -17.76 27.07 -15.79
CA SER A 94 -18.83 27.61 -16.62
C SER A 94 -18.65 29.13 -16.69
N HIS A 95 -18.44 29.64 -17.90
CA HIS A 95 -18.65 31.06 -18.18
C HIS A 95 -20.05 31.18 -18.75
N ASP A 96 -20.84 32.02 -18.09
CA ASP A 96 -22.08 32.60 -18.60
C ASP A 96 -21.85 33.36 -19.92
#